data_AF-A0A561TGQ5-F1
#
_entry.id   AF-A0A561TGQ5-F1
#
_cell.length_a   1.000
_cell.length_b   1.000
_cell.length_c   1.000
_cell.angle_alpha   90.00
_cell.angle_beta   90.00
_cell.angle_gamma   90.00
#
_symmetry.space_group_name_H-M   'P 1'
#
loop_
_entity.id
_entity.type
_entity.pdbx_description
1 polymer ?
#
loop_
_entity_poly.entity_id
_entity_poly.type
_entity_poly.pdbx_seq_one_letter_code
_entity_poly.pdbx_strand_id
1 'polypeptide(L)'
;MTRSPHQRSRRSVVLGATLVAALAGGLLIALPGGASAAPSGLADDFNGDGYRDLATGAPGAVAGGKAKAGAVVVTYGSSSGISASRHKSTSQSSSGVPGSPETSDRFGTELAHGDLNRDGYGDLVVGTPLEDVGSDVDGGSVTILWGGSSGLSGGTAISDPNASGHDRFGQSLAVGDFTGDGKPDLAVGSTGKEVWIFKGGFTKSAGAAGKLRFDAKIESGAYPKGAVHLAAGDFDDDGSDDVVVGSSVGNVVHRGGPAGPTPQTQVGTGYAGALAVADFDRDGHDDLVVGTDSAPVLDQTAKGGYVTVFYGGGAGVTTTRNTVLTQDSAGVPGADESYDLFGGALAAGDVNADGYPDLAVGAGFESIGTASHTGMVWVLRGGASGLTGTGAQAFNQGTAGVPGANESSDVFGGAVHLADHDKDGRADLSVGAAGENSDDGAVWVLRGSTAGVTVTGAVSFGASSVGIGESGNDPMFGDVLSGS
;
A
#
# COMPACT_ATOMS: atom_id res chain seq x y z
N MET A 1 55.28 5.62 55.29
CA MET A 1 55.56 4.65 54.20
C MET A 1 55.45 3.25 54.77
N THR A 2 54.25 2.69 54.77
CA THR A 2 53.88 1.57 55.65
C THR A 2 53.59 0.30 54.85
N ARG A 3 54.49 -0.67 55.03
CA ARG A 3 54.25 -2.12 54.94
C ARG A 3 53.25 -2.54 56.02
N SER A 4 52.42 -3.55 55.77
CA SER A 4 52.31 -4.77 56.62
C SER A 4 51.11 -5.68 56.26
N PRO A 5 51.15 -6.97 56.69
CA PRO A 5 50.60 -8.11 55.96
C PRO A 5 49.59 -8.97 56.76
N HIS A 6 49.21 -10.11 56.16
CA HIS A 6 48.77 -11.38 56.77
C HIS A 6 47.60 -11.37 57.78
N GLN A 7 46.58 -12.20 57.52
CA GLN A 7 46.43 -13.48 58.23
C GLN A 7 45.34 -14.37 57.60
N ARG A 8 45.74 -15.59 57.23
CA ARG A 8 44.84 -16.75 57.18
C ARG A 8 44.82 -17.34 58.60
N SER A 9 43.63 -17.58 59.15
CA SER A 9 43.42 -18.47 60.28
C SER A 9 42.24 -19.40 59.97
N ARG A 10 42.36 -20.65 60.43
CA ARG A 10 41.59 -21.84 60.05
C ARG A 10 40.87 -22.36 61.31
N ARG A 11 39.67 -22.93 61.10
CA ARG A 11 38.87 -23.84 61.98
C ARG A 11 38.11 -23.14 63.12
N SER A 12 36.90 -23.54 63.55
CA SER A 12 36.24 -24.85 63.57
C SER A 12 34.71 -24.73 63.54
N VAL A 13 34.07 -25.85 63.17
CA VAL A 13 32.64 -26.16 63.15
C VAL A 13 31.98 -25.98 64.52
N VAL A 14 30.75 -25.42 64.54
CA VAL A 14 29.71 -25.78 65.51
C VAL A 14 28.38 -25.92 64.76
N LEU A 15 27.84 -27.14 64.77
CA LEU A 15 26.47 -27.48 64.41
C LEU A 15 25.52 -26.78 65.39
N GLY A 16 24.59 -25.98 64.86
CA GLY A 16 23.44 -25.46 65.61
C GLY A 16 22.20 -25.61 64.76
N ALA A 17 21.49 -26.73 64.93
CA ALA A 17 20.18 -26.94 64.34
C ALA A 17 19.16 -26.10 65.12
N THR A 18 18.67 -25.02 64.52
CA THR A 18 17.46 -24.32 64.97
C THR A 18 16.34 -24.59 63.99
N LEU A 19 15.33 -25.32 64.47
CA LEU A 19 14.04 -25.49 63.81
C LEU A 19 13.48 -24.11 63.44
N VAL A 20 13.21 -23.90 62.14
CA VAL A 20 12.25 -22.88 61.71
C VAL A 20 10.94 -23.61 61.46
N ALA A 21 9.98 -23.39 62.36
CA ALA A 21 8.62 -23.84 62.22
C ALA A 21 8.00 -23.26 60.94
N ALA A 22 7.38 -24.14 60.14
CA ALA A 22 6.64 -23.77 58.95
C ALA A 22 5.46 -22.87 59.30
N LEU A 23 5.53 -21.59 58.92
CA LEU A 23 4.36 -20.77 58.66
C LEU A 23 4.03 -20.92 57.17
N ALA A 24 3.13 -21.86 56.89
CA ALA A 24 2.46 -21.97 55.60
C ALA A 24 1.48 -20.80 55.42
N GLY A 25 2.03 -19.60 55.23
CA GLY A 25 1.32 -18.47 54.64
C GLY A 25 1.55 -18.55 53.13
N GLY A 26 0.51 -18.86 52.36
CA GLY A 26 0.58 -18.98 50.91
C GLY A 26 1.12 -17.71 50.27
N LEU A 27 2.40 -17.75 49.87
CA LEU A 27 2.96 -16.78 48.95
C LEU A 27 2.43 -17.15 47.56
N LEU A 28 1.33 -16.52 47.16
CA LEU A 28 0.95 -16.46 45.75
C LEU A 28 2.05 -15.69 45.02
N ILE A 29 3.03 -16.42 44.49
CA ILE A 29 3.92 -15.89 43.47
C ILE A 29 3.05 -15.76 42.22
N ALA A 30 2.45 -14.59 42.03
CA ALA A 30 1.97 -14.20 40.73
C ALA A 30 3.21 -14.14 39.83
N LEU A 31 3.43 -15.20 39.04
CA LEU A 31 4.32 -15.10 37.90
C LEU A 31 3.81 -13.91 37.08
N PRO A 32 4.66 -12.93 36.72
CA PRO A 32 4.25 -11.91 35.78
C PRO A 32 3.68 -12.65 34.57
N GLY A 33 2.40 -12.42 34.26
CA GLY A 33 1.87 -12.85 32.97
C GLY A 33 2.84 -12.35 31.92
N GLY A 34 3.25 -13.23 31.00
CA GLY A 34 4.24 -12.87 29.97
C GLY A 34 3.84 -11.53 29.38
N ALA A 35 4.72 -10.53 29.50
CA ALA A 35 4.45 -9.23 28.91
C ALA A 35 4.26 -9.46 27.42
N SER A 36 3.03 -9.26 26.92
CA SER A 36 2.79 -9.23 25.48
C SER A 36 3.63 -8.09 24.94
N ALA A 37 4.42 -8.35 23.89
CA ALA A 37 5.10 -7.28 23.18
C ALA A 37 4.04 -6.24 22.75
N ALA A 38 4.40 -4.97 22.85
CA ALA A 38 3.58 -3.92 22.26
C ALA A 38 3.52 -4.16 20.74
N PRO A 39 2.38 -3.88 20.08
CA PRO A 39 2.28 -3.94 18.63
C PRO A 39 3.35 -3.07 17.94
N SER A 40 3.74 -3.42 16.72
CA SER A 40 4.90 -2.83 16.04
C SER A 40 4.74 -1.35 15.69
N GLY A 41 3.49 -0.88 15.50
CA GLY A 41 3.18 0.46 15.01
C GLY A 41 3.47 0.65 13.52
N LEU A 42 3.77 -0.41 12.76
CA LEU A 42 3.87 -0.34 11.30
C LEU A 42 2.47 -0.27 10.69
N ALA A 43 2.28 0.66 9.75
CA ALA A 43 0.98 0.98 9.15
C ALA A 43 0.33 -0.19 8.39
N ASP A 44 1.14 -1.12 7.92
CA ASP A 44 0.83 -2.31 7.11
C ASP A 44 1.13 -3.63 7.86
N ASP A 45 1.35 -3.60 9.18
CA ASP A 45 1.44 -4.80 10.02
C ASP A 45 0.10 -5.01 10.74
N PHE A 46 -0.81 -5.70 10.06
CA PHE A 46 -2.19 -5.87 10.53
C PHE A 46 -2.30 -6.82 11.72
N ASN A 47 -1.27 -7.64 11.97
CA ASN A 47 -1.23 -8.61 13.05
C ASN A 47 -0.31 -8.21 14.22
N GLY A 48 0.52 -7.17 14.04
CA GLY A 48 1.42 -6.60 15.04
C GLY A 48 2.66 -7.46 15.34
N ASP A 49 3.03 -8.41 14.49
CA ASP A 49 4.16 -9.32 14.71
C ASP A 49 5.53 -8.71 14.36
N GLY A 50 5.52 -7.49 13.82
CA GLY A 50 6.70 -6.69 13.50
C GLY A 50 7.29 -6.96 12.13
N TYR A 51 6.58 -7.70 11.27
CA TYR A 51 6.85 -7.82 9.84
C TYR A 51 5.75 -7.10 9.07
N ARG A 52 6.10 -6.39 7.99
CA ARG A 52 5.09 -5.74 7.15
C ARG A 52 4.32 -6.82 6.39
N ASP A 53 3.00 -6.71 6.37
CA ASP A 53 2.12 -7.63 5.65
C ASP A 53 1.80 -7.09 4.25
N LEU A 54 1.23 -7.94 3.40
CA LEU A 54 0.76 -7.54 2.07
C LEU A 54 -0.75 -7.75 1.98
N ALA A 55 -1.50 -6.67 1.74
CA ALA A 55 -2.92 -6.75 1.40
C ALA A 55 -3.12 -6.74 -0.12
N THR A 56 -3.97 -7.64 -0.61
CA THR A 56 -4.23 -7.87 -2.03
C THR A 56 -5.73 -7.90 -2.30
N GLY A 57 -6.18 -7.16 -3.30
CA GLY A 57 -7.55 -7.18 -3.79
C GLY A 57 -7.83 -8.38 -4.70
N ALA A 58 -9.06 -8.89 -4.62
CA ALA A 58 -9.66 -9.81 -5.57
C ALA A 58 -11.09 -9.31 -5.89
N PRO A 59 -11.24 -8.18 -6.58
CA PRO A 59 -12.53 -7.52 -6.78
C PRO A 59 -13.53 -8.40 -7.55
N GLY A 60 -13.06 -9.37 -8.35
CA GLY A 60 -13.91 -10.32 -9.06
C GLY A 60 -14.37 -11.52 -8.23
N ALA A 61 -13.86 -11.68 -6.99
CA ALA A 61 -14.13 -12.87 -6.18
C ALA A 61 -15.62 -13.07 -5.85
N VAL A 62 -16.01 -14.33 -5.67
CA VAL A 62 -17.34 -14.70 -5.17
C VAL A 62 -17.37 -14.57 -3.65
N ALA A 63 -18.30 -13.79 -3.12
CA ALA A 63 -18.55 -13.68 -1.68
C ALA A 63 -20.04 -13.87 -1.36
N GLY A 64 -20.36 -14.64 -0.32
CA GLY A 64 -21.76 -14.92 0.06
C GLY A 64 -22.62 -15.56 -1.05
N GLY A 65 -22.00 -16.21 -2.05
CA GLY A 65 -22.67 -16.76 -3.22
C GLY A 65 -23.02 -15.74 -4.32
N LYS A 66 -22.50 -14.52 -4.23
CA LYS A 66 -22.66 -13.46 -5.23
C LYS A 66 -21.40 -13.32 -6.08
N ALA A 67 -21.56 -13.30 -7.39
CA ALA A 67 -20.45 -13.16 -8.32
C ALA A 67 -19.90 -11.74 -8.31
N LYS A 68 -18.57 -11.57 -8.40
CA LYS A 68 -17.89 -10.27 -8.45
C LYS A 68 -18.25 -9.34 -7.29
N ALA A 69 -18.59 -9.93 -6.14
CA ALA A 69 -18.83 -9.21 -4.89
C ALA A 69 -17.51 -8.73 -4.27
N GLY A 70 -16.42 -9.42 -4.57
CA GLY A 70 -15.08 -9.04 -4.17
C GLY A 70 -14.62 -9.56 -2.82
N ALA A 71 -13.31 -9.55 -2.63
CA ALA A 71 -12.63 -9.93 -1.40
C ALA A 71 -11.27 -9.22 -1.31
N VAL A 72 -10.71 -9.20 -0.11
CA VAL A 72 -9.32 -8.81 0.15
C VAL A 72 -8.62 -9.94 0.90
N VAL A 73 -7.34 -10.12 0.65
CA VAL A 73 -6.48 -11.09 1.33
C VAL A 73 -5.31 -10.35 1.94
N VAL A 74 -5.07 -10.57 3.23
CA VAL A 74 -3.79 -10.21 3.86
C VAL A 74 -2.92 -11.45 3.91
N THR A 75 -1.73 -11.38 3.33
CA THR A 75 -0.66 -12.38 3.52
C THR A 75 0.35 -11.83 4.51
N TYR A 76 0.67 -12.62 5.54
CA TYR A 76 1.43 -12.13 6.68
C TYR A 76 2.94 -12.23 6.45
N GLY A 77 3.64 -11.15 6.73
CA GLY A 77 5.09 -11.06 6.71
C GLY A 77 5.76 -12.03 7.69
N SER A 78 7.03 -12.32 7.48
CA SER A 78 7.80 -13.19 8.36
C SER A 78 9.29 -13.06 8.09
N SER A 79 10.14 -13.57 8.98
CA SER A 79 11.60 -13.68 8.71
C SER A 79 11.99 -14.42 7.42
N SER A 80 11.06 -15.12 6.77
CA SER A 80 11.25 -15.79 5.48
C SER A 80 10.56 -15.07 4.31
N GLY A 81 9.99 -13.88 4.55
CA GLY A 81 9.14 -13.13 3.63
C GLY A 81 7.67 -13.57 3.66
N ILE A 82 6.94 -13.16 2.62
CA ILE A 82 5.53 -13.51 2.38
C ILE A 82 5.38 -14.95 1.90
N SER A 83 4.28 -15.60 2.31
CA SER A 83 3.82 -16.85 1.69
C SER A 83 2.31 -16.99 1.75
N ALA A 84 1.73 -17.71 0.78
CA ALA A 84 0.31 -18.04 0.78
C ALA A 84 -0.15 -18.86 1.99
N SER A 85 0.75 -19.50 2.75
CA SER A 85 0.34 -20.36 3.87
C SER A 85 -0.13 -19.60 5.11
N ARG A 86 0.28 -18.34 5.26
CA ARG A 86 -0.09 -17.45 6.36
C ARG A 86 -0.91 -16.30 5.80
N HIS A 87 -2.22 -16.50 5.72
CA HIS A 87 -3.11 -15.49 5.15
C HIS A 87 -4.43 -15.37 5.90
N LYS A 88 -5.14 -14.29 5.63
CA LYS A 88 -6.52 -14.04 6.04
C LYS A 88 -7.30 -13.40 4.91
N SER A 89 -8.32 -14.10 4.44
CA SER A 89 -9.25 -13.60 3.42
C SER A 89 -10.49 -13.02 4.08
N THR A 90 -10.94 -11.88 3.58
CA THR A 90 -12.04 -11.08 4.15
C THR A 90 -12.91 -10.52 3.01
N SER A 91 -14.22 -10.45 3.24
CA SER A 91 -15.22 -9.84 2.35
C SER A 91 -16.40 -9.32 3.16
N GLN A 92 -17.37 -8.65 2.53
CA GLN A 92 -18.62 -8.22 3.20
C GLN A 92 -19.44 -9.39 3.78
N SER A 93 -19.17 -10.64 3.39
CA SER A 93 -19.79 -11.82 4.03
C SER A 93 -19.11 -12.26 5.34
N SER A 94 -17.95 -11.68 5.67
CA SER A 94 -17.18 -12.04 6.85
C SER A 94 -17.81 -11.49 8.12
N SER A 95 -17.72 -12.26 9.21
CA SER A 95 -18.32 -11.85 10.49
C SER A 95 -17.76 -10.52 10.99
N GLY A 96 -18.66 -9.58 11.31
CA GLY A 96 -18.30 -8.26 11.83
C GLY A 96 -17.88 -7.25 10.76
N VAL A 97 -17.83 -7.63 9.48
CA VAL A 97 -17.63 -6.69 8.37
C VAL A 97 -19.01 -6.07 8.01
N PRO A 98 -19.13 -4.73 7.97
CA PRO A 98 -20.37 -4.07 7.57
C PRO A 98 -20.80 -4.37 6.13
N GLY A 99 -22.09 -4.19 5.85
CA GLY A 99 -22.67 -4.41 4.53
C GLY A 99 -23.14 -5.84 4.31
N SER A 100 -23.48 -6.17 3.07
CA SER A 100 -23.79 -7.52 2.63
C SER A 100 -23.39 -7.63 1.17
N PRO A 101 -22.74 -8.73 0.74
CA PRO A 101 -22.31 -8.84 -0.64
C PRO A 101 -23.51 -8.90 -1.58
N GLU A 102 -23.39 -8.20 -2.69
CA GLU A 102 -24.28 -8.16 -3.82
C GLU A 102 -23.45 -8.43 -5.10
N THR A 103 -24.15 -8.59 -6.22
CA THR A 103 -23.46 -9.00 -7.45
C THR A 103 -22.82 -7.78 -8.09
N SER A 104 -21.49 -7.81 -8.25
CA SER A 104 -20.67 -6.74 -8.86
C SER A 104 -20.27 -5.57 -7.96
N ASP A 105 -20.41 -5.66 -6.63
CA ASP A 105 -19.96 -4.61 -5.70
C ASP A 105 -18.46 -4.36 -5.75
N ARG A 106 -17.70 -5.43 -6.04
CA ARG A 106 -16.24 -5.44 -6.14
C ARG A 106 -15.52 -4.88 -4.90
N PHE A 107 -15.87 -5.41 -3.73
CA PHE A 107 -15.14 -5.15 -2.49
C PHE A 107 -13.64 -5.44 -2.68
N GLY A 108 -12.78 -4.46 -2.39
CA GLY A 108 -11.33 -4.57 -2.63
C GLY A 108 -10.86 -4.01 -3.97
N THR A 109 -11.68 -3.17 -4.63
CA THR A 109 -11.26 -2.42 -5.83
C THR A 109 -10.23 -1.33 -5.53
N GLU A 110 -10.16 -0.86 -4.28
CA GLU A 110 -9.21 0.16 -3.85
C GLU A 110 -8.79 -0.13 -2.41
N LEU A 111 -7.49 0.03 -2.11
CA LEU A 111 -6.92 -0.27 -0.80
C LEU A 111 -5.99 0.86 -0.31
N ALA A 112 -6.22 1.31 0.92
CA ALA A 112 -5.27 2.14 1.66
C ALA A 112 -5.04 1.54 3.05
N HIS A 113 -3.95 1.90 3.73
CA HIS A 113 -3.64 1.33 5.05
C HIS A 113 -3.06 2.39 6.00
N GLY A 114 -3.12 2.10 7.30
CA GLY A 114 -2.61 2.96 8.36
C GLY A 114 -3.14 2.55 9.73
N ASP A 115 -2.47 2.91 10.82
CA ASP A 115 -2.99 2.71 12.18
C ASP A 115 -4.00 3.82 12.53
N LEU A 116 -5.19 3.75 11.94
CA LEU A 116 -6.21 4.80 11.95
C LEU A 116 -6.74 5.08 13.37
N ASN A 117 -6.78 4.04 14.20
CA ASN A 117 -7.27 4.13 15.56
C ASN A 117 -6.17 4.27 16.63
N ARG A 118 -4.89 4.17 16.22
CA ARG A 118 -3.69 4.30 17.05
C ARG A 118 -3.57 3.24 18.15
N ASP A 119 -4.00 2.01 17.86
CA ASP A 119 -3.83 0.85 18.76
C ASP A 119 -2.53 0.07 18.52
N GLY A 120 -1.74 0.50 17.54
CA GLY A 120 -0.42 -0.04 17.19
C GLY A 120 -0.45 -1.18 16.16
N TYR A 121 -1.63 -1.57 15.69
CA TYR A 121 -1.80 -2.49 14.57
C TYR A 121 -2.15 -1.68 13.31
N GLY A 122 -1.64 -2.10 12.15
CA GLY A 122 -2.12 -1.56 10.89
C GLY A 122 -3.61 -1.85 10.70
N ASP A 123 -4.36 -0.89 10.15
CA ASP A 123 -5.75 -1.04 9.72
C ASP A 123 -5.82 -0.96 8.19
N LEU A 124 -6.78 -1.66 7.57
CA LEU A 124 -6.97 -1.66 6.12
C LEU A 124 -8.26 -0.92 5.76
N VAL A 125 -8.18 0.07 4.87
CA VAL A 125 -9.33 0.75 4.28
C VAL A 125 -9.63 0.13 2.93
N VAL A 126 -10.88 -0.27 2.73
CA VAL A 126 -11.33 -0.97 1.53
C VAL A 126 -12.44 -0.20 0.84
N GLY A 127 -12.21 0.15 -0.42
CA GLY A 127 -13.19 0.72 -1.32
C GLY A 127 -14.05 -0.35 -1.99
N THR A 128 -15.34 -0.06 -2.11
CA THR A 128 -16.36 -0.86 -2.81
C THR A 128 -17.19 0.08 -3.69
N PRO A 129 -16.59 0.65 -4.74
CA PRO A 129 -17.17 1.77 -5.48
C PRO A 129 -18.43 1.41 -6.28
N LEU A 130 -18.72 0.12 -6.47
CA LEU A 130 -19.91 -0.34 -7.20
C LEU A 130 -21.02 -0.86 -6.26
N GLU A 131 -20.91 -0.63 -4.95
CA GLU A 131 -21.97 -0.95 -3.99
C GLU A 131 -23.22 -0.10 -4.29
N ASP A 132 -24.38 -0.75 -4.33
CA ASP A 132 -25.68 -0.07 -4.33
C ASP A 132 -26.04 0.40 -2.90
N VAL A 133 -26.17 1.71 -2.70
CA VAL A 133 -26.52 2.28 -1.38
C VAL A 133 -28.01 2.61 -1.33
N GLY A 134 -28.81 1.65 -0.88
CA GLY A 134 -30.25 1.80 -0.73
C GLY A 134 -30.96 1.80 -2.09
N SER A 135 -31.22 2.98 -2.66
CA SER A 135 -31.78 3.11 -4.01
C SER A 135 -30.82 3.79 -4.98
N ASP A 136 -29.63 4.14 -4.51
CA ASP A 136 -28.59 4.77 -5.30
C ASP A 136 -27.69 3.70 -5.89
N VAL A 137 -27.68 3.59 -7.22
CA VAL A 137 -26.95 2.54 -7.94
C VAL A 137 -25.50 2.96 -8.06
N ASP A 138 -24.56 2.06 -7.75
CA ASP A 138 -23.12 2.36 -7.68
C ASP A 138 -22.79 3.56 -6.77
N GLY A 139 -23.60 3.83 -5.72
CA GLY A 139 -23.32 4.92 -4.77
C GLY A 139 -21.96 4.76 -4.08
N GLY A 140 -21.51 3.51 -3.91
CA GLY A 140 -20.20 3.14 -3.40
C GLY A 140 -20.13 3.13 -1.88
N SER A 141 -19.18 2.38 -1.34
CA SER A 141 -18.93 2.34 0.10
C SER A 141 -17.45 2.22 0.45
N VAL A 142 -17.13 2.63 1.68
CA VAL A 142 -15.78 2.51 2.26
C VAL A 142 -15.89 1.82 3.62
N THR A 143 -15.06 0.80 3.83
CA THR A 143 -14.98 0.05 5.08
C THR A 143 -13.57 0.07 5.63
N ILE A 144 -13.41 0.43 6.91
CA ILE A 144 -12.16 0.19 7.64
C ILE A 144 -12.24 -1.19 8.28
N LEU A 145 -11.31 -2.07 7.96
CA LEU A 145 -11.07 -3.35 8.62
C LEU A 145 -10.00 -3.17 9.69
N TRP A 146 -10.33 -3.52 10.92
CA TRP A 146 -9.47 -3.24 12.07
C TRP A 146 -8.40 -4.32 12.26
N GLY A 147 -7.15 -3.90 12.41
CA GLY A 147 -6.04 -4.75 12.82
C GLY A 147 -6.16 -5.24 14.26
N GLY A 148 -5.32 -6.21 14.59
CA GLY A 148 -5.20 -6.77 15.93
C GLY A 148 -4.32 -8.02 15.95
N SER A 149 -3.99 -8.53 17.14
CA SER A 149 -3.06 -9.67 17.32
C SER A 149 -3.35 -10.97 16.54
N SER A 150 -4.53 -11.10 15.92
CA SER A 150 -4.91 -12.23 15.07
C SER A 150 -5.13 -11.82 13.60
N GLY A 151 -4.65 -10.62 13.23
CA GLY A 151 -4.92 -9.95 11.97
C GLY A 151 -6.26 -9.22 11.94
N LEU A 152 -6.69 -8.87 10.73
CA LEU A 152 -7.94 -8.16 10.47
C LEU A 152 -9.16 -8.87 11.07
N SER A 153 -9.95 -8.12 11.83
CA SER A 153 -11.17 -8.64 12.47
C SER A 153 -12.24 -7.56 12.65
N GLY A 154 -13.36 -7.74 11.95
CA GLY A 154 -14.48 -6.80 11.96
C GLY A 154 -14.12 -5.48 11.26
N GLY A 155 -15.11 -4.59 11.15
CA GLY A 155 -14.89 -3.31 10.51
C GLY A 155 -15.92 -2.25 10.85
N THR A 156 -15.65 -1.03 10.39
CA THR A 156 -16.53 0.13 10.52
C THR A 156 -16.75 0.75 9.14
N ALA A 157 -18.00 0.94 8.76
CA ALA A 157 -18.36 1.62 7.53
C ALA A 157 -18.16 3.13 7.70
N ILE A 158 -17.58 3.76 6.68
CA ILE A 158 -17.49 5.21 6.57
C ILE A 158 -18.67 5.70 5.73
N SER A 159 -19.60 6.42 6.37
CA SER A 159 -20.80 6.90 5.69
C SER A 159 -20.49 8.04 4.73
N ASP A 160 -20.92 7.91 3.48
CA ASP A 160 -20.87 8.98 2.49
C ASP A 160 -21.67 10.21 3.00
N PRO A 161 -21.01 11.37 3.17
CA PRO A 161 -21.67 12.60 3.61
C PRO A 161 -22.61 13.22 2.56
N ASN A 162 -22.55 12.79 1.29
CA ASN A 162 -23.29 13.36 0.17
C ASN A 162 -23.71 12.29 -0.87
N ALA A 163 -24.34 11.21 -0.39
CA ALA A 163 -24.83 10.04 -1.14
C ALA A 163 -25.92 10.31 -2.20
N SER A 164 -26.14 11.56 -2.60
CA SER A 164 -27.02 11.89 -3.72
C SER A 164 -26.40 12.91 -4.67
N GLY A 165 -25.15 13.31 -4.39
CA GLY A 165 -24.43 14.33 -5.15
C GLY A 165 -23.34 13.77 -6.05
N HIS A 166 -23.06 12.47 -5.94
CA HIS A 166 -22.06 11.73 -6.68
C HIS A 166 -22.29 10.22 -6.49
N ASP A 167 -21.56 9.45 -7.26
CA ASP A 167 -21.52 7.98 -7.22
C ASP A 167 -20.08 7.53 -6.91
N ARG A 168 -19.89 6.23 -6.69
CA ARG A 168 -18.61 5.56 -6.50
C ARG A 168 -17.77 6.14 -5.36
N PHE A 169 -18.43 6.46 -4.26
CA PHE A 169 -17.72 6.82 -3.03
C PHE A 169 -16.77 5.69 -2.63
N GLY A 170 -15.47 6.00 -2.51
CA GLY A 170 -14.44 4.99 -2.25
C GLY A 170 -13.75 4.43 -3.48
N GLN A 171 -13.88 5.05 -4.66
CA GLN A 171 -13.13 4.64 -5.86
C GLN A 171 -11.63 5.00 -5.83
N SER A 172 -11.22 5.87 -4.91
CA SER A 172 -9.82 6.18 -4.63
C SER A 172 -9.67 6.54 -3.14
N LEU A 173 -8.56 6.12 -2.53
CA LEU A 173 -8.32 6.27 -1.09
C LEU A 173 -6.88 6.72 -0.81
N ALA A 174 -6.70 7.57 0.20
CA ALA A 174 -5.37 7.86 0.74
C ALA A 174 -5.44 8.12 2.25
N VAL A 175 -4.43 7.67 2.98
CA VAL A 175 -4.28 7.92 4.42
C VAL A 175 -3.08 8.84 4.63
N GLY A 176 -3.22 9.85 5.47
CA GLY A 176 -2.20 10.85 5.80
C GLY A 176 -2.68 11.82 6.87
N ASP A 177 -1.81 12.62 7.48
CA ASP A 177 -2.17 13.70 8.41
C ASP A 177 -2.49 15.00 7.65
N PHE A 178 -3.59 14.98 6.88
CA PHE A 178 -3.99 16.11 6.03
C PHE A 178 -4.38 17.37 6.81
N THR A 179 -4.65 17.23 8.12
CA THR A 179 -5.01 18.33 9.01
C THR A 179 -3.88 18.80 9.93
N GLY A 180 -2.70 18.17 9.89
CA GLY A 180 -1.55 18.49 10.73
C GLY A 180 -1.84 18.35 12.23
N ASP A 181 -2.76 17.45 12.60
CA ASP A 181 -3.19 17.24 14.00
C ASP A 181 -2.50 16.05 14.69
N GLY A 182 -1.56 15.43 13.97
CA GLY A 182 -0.75 14.30 14.37
C GLY A 182 -1.50 12.97 14.33
N LYS A 183 -2.70 12.91 13.74
CA LYS A 183 -3.50 11.69 13.62
C LYS A 183 -3.74 11.37 12.15
N PRO A 184 -3.73 10.09 11.77
CA PRO A 184 -4.03 9.71 10.40
C PRO A 184 -5.48 10.06 10.07
N ASP A 185 -5.64 10.88 9.05
CA ASP A 185 -6.89 11.20 8.37
C ASP A 185 -7.07 10.25 7.16
N LEU A 186 -8.30 10.18 6.64
CA LEU A 186 -8.63 9.40 5.44
C LEU A 186 -9.25 10.32 4.38
N ALA A 187 -8.60 10.40 3.22
CA ALA A 187 -9.14 11.02 2.02
C ALA A 187 -9.93 10.00 1.20
N VAL A 188 -11.13 10.39 0.76
CA VAL A 188 -12.01 9.54 -0.05
C VAL A 188 -12.46 10.29 -1.31
N GLY A 189 -12.17 9.69 -2.46
CA GLY A 189 -12.60 10.16 -3.77
C GLY A 189 -13.89 9.51 -4.25
N SER A 190 -14.47 10.13 -5.28
CA SER A 190 -15.71 9.69 -5.92
C SER A 190 -15.84 10.29 -7.32
N THR A 191 -16.96 10.06 -8.02
CA THR A 191 -17.26 10.71 -9.31
C THR A 191 -17.50 12.22 -9.17
N GLY A 192 -17.58 12.74 -7.95
CA GLY A 192 -17.69 14.17 -7.67
C GLY A 192 -16.41 14.95 -7.94
N LYS A 193 -16.51 16.28 -7.85
CA LYS A 193 -15.36 17.22 -7.91
C LYS A 193 -14.78 17.56 -6.54
N GLU A 194 -15.33 16.96 -5.49
CA GLU A 194 -14.93 17.19 -4.10
C GLU A 194 -14.30 15.93 -3.55
N VAL A 195 -13.25 16.09 -2.76
CA VAL A 195 -12.68 15.01 -1.97
C VAL A 195 -13.06 15.24 -0.51
N TRP A 196 -13.49 14.17 0.16
CA TRP A 196 -13.82 14.20 1.58
C TRP A 196 -12.63 13.76 2.41
N ILE A 197 -12.32 14.54 3.45
CA ILE A 197 -11.34 14.16 4.48
C ILE A 197 -12.11 13.77 5.74
N PHE A 198 -11.91 12.54 6.18
CA PHE A 198 -12.39 12.02 7.44
C PHE A 198 -11.30 12.15 8.48
N LYS A 199 -11.57 12.94 9.51
CA LYS A 199 -10.58 13.32 10.50
C LYS A 199 -10.22 12.18 11.44
N GLY A 200 -8.93 12.05 11.72
CA GLY A 200 -8.30 11.09 12.61
C GLY A 200 -8.81 11.14 14.04
N GLY A 201 -8.47 10.10 14.80
CA GLY A 201 -9.15 9.77 16.06
C GLY A 201 -10.29 8.77 15.82
N PHE A 202 -10.08 7.87 14.86
CA PHE A 202 -11.05 6.86 14.53
C PHE A 202 -11.28 5.91 15.72
N THR A 203 -12.50 5.44 15.87
CA THR A 203 -12.82 4.38 16.83
C THR A 203 -13.67 3.31 16.17
N LYS A 204 -13.53 2.06 16.62
CA LYS A 204 -14.31 0.92 16.10
C LYS A 204 -15.83 1.13 16.21
N SER A 205 -16.30 1.96 17.15
CA SER A 205 -17.71 2.25 17.35
C SER A 205 -18.25 3.47 16.61
N ALA A 206 -17.44 4.52 16.44
CA ALA A 206 -17.91 5.82 15.92
C ALA A 206 -17.34 6.19 14.55
N GLY A 207 -16.35 5.45 14.05
CA GLY A 207 -15.60 5.85 12.85
C GLY A 207 -14.79 7.12 13.11
N ALA A 208 -14.73 8.00 12.12
CA ALA A 208 -13.96 9.25 12.14
C ALA A 208 -14.41 10.23 13.23
N ALA A 209 -13.48 11.04 13.77
CA ALA A 209 -13.80 12.04 14.78
C ALA A 209 -14.51 13.29 14.21
N GLY A 210 -14.41 13.50 12.90
CA GLY A 210 -15.01 14.60 12.17
C GLY A 210 -14.82 14.44 10.68
N LYS A 211 -15.26 15.42 9.90
CA LYS A 211 -15.06 15.44 8.46
C LYS A 211 -15.01 16.85 7.91
N LEU A 212 -14.28 17.03 6.82
CA LEU A 212 -14.27 18.22 5.98
C LEU A 212 -14.21 17.80 4.51
N ARG A 213 -14.32 18.77 3.61
CA ARG A 213 -14.17 18.55 2.17
C ARG A 213 -13.51 19.75 1.52
N PHE A 214 -12.88 19.54 0.38
CA PHE A 214 -12.37 20.60 -0.47
C PHE A 214 -12.78 20.37 -1.93
N ASP A 215 -12.80 21.45 -2.71
CA ASP A 215 -13.00 21.38 -4.16
C ASP A 215 -11.67 21.02 -4.82
N ALA A 216 -11.61 19.82 -5.40
CA ALA A 216 -10.38 19.21 -5.93
C ALA A 216 -9.93 19.80 -7.27
N LYS A 217 -10.70 20.75 -7.84
CA LYS A 217 -10.40 21.40 -9.13
C LYS A 217 -10.32 20.44 -10.32
N ILE A 218 -11.13 19.39 -10.26
CA ILE A 218 -11.29 18.38 -11.31
C ILE A 218 -12.70 18.41 -11.90
N GLU A 219 -12.90 17.68 -13.00
CA GLU A 219 -14.22 17.44 -13.56
C GLU A 219 -14.94 16.29 -12.86
N SER A 220 -16.22 16.49 -12.54
CA SER A 220 -17.09 15.41 -12.07
C SER A 220 -17.57 14.53 -13.22
N GLY A 221 -17.80 13.25 -12.95
CA GLY A 221 -18.41 12.29 -13.87
C GLY A 221 -17.87 10.88 -13.64
N ALA A 222 -18.42 9.91 -14.39
CA ALA A 222 -17.90 8.56 -14.38
C ALA A 222 -16.44 8.49 -14.86
N TYR A 223 -15.75 7.43 -14.45
CA TYR A 223 -14.37 7.14 -14.83
C TYR A 223 -14.12 7.38 -16.33
N PRO A 224 -13.00 8.03 -16.73
CA PRO A 224 -11.89 8.47 -15.87
C PRO A 224 -12.04 9.87 -15.23
N LYS A 225 -13.27 10.43 -15.15
CA LYS A 225 -13.56 11.66 -14.41
C LYS A 225 -13.77 11.40 -12.91
N GLY A 226 -13.88 12.47 -12.13
CA GLY A 226 -13.87 12.43 -10.68
C GLY A 226 -12.46 12.24 -10.13
N ALA A 227 -12.35 12.03 -8.82
CA ALA A 227 -11.09 11.72 -8.15
C ALA A 227 -10.82 10.23 -8.30
N VAL A 228 -9.96 9.85 -9.25
CA VAL A 228 -9.69 8.45 -9.62
C VAL A 228 -8.40 7.92 -9.02
N HIS A 229 -7.46 8.79 -8.64
CA HIS A 229 -6.30 8.43 -7.83
C HIS A 229 -6.11 9.46 -6.73
N LEU A 230 -5.76 8.99 -5.54
CA LEU A 230 -5.35 9.83 -4.41
C LEU A 230 -3.99 9.36 -3.91
N ALA A 231 -3.13 10.31 -3.56
CA ALA A 231 -1.88 10.03 -2.87
C ALA A 231 -1.63 11.10 -1.80
N ALA A 232 -0.80 10.75 -0.82
CA ALA A 232 -0.44 11.59 0.32
C ALA A 232 1.09 11.76 0.40
N GLY A 233 1.54 12.93 0.85
CA GLY A 233 2.93 13.17 1.27
C GLY A 233 3.18 14.63 1.61
N ASP A 234 4.27 14.91 2.31
CA ASP A 234 4.64 16.24 2.78
C ASP A 234 5.64 16.89 1.80
N PHE A 235 5.10 17.50 0.74
CA PHE A 235 5.94 18.06 -0.34
C PHE A 235 6.65 19.35 0.06
N ASP A 236 6.30 19.97 1.20
CA ASP A 236 6.91 21.22 1.67
C ASP A 236 7.50 21.18 3.09
N ASP A 237 7.53 20.00 3.71
CA ASP A 237 8.07 19.71 5.06
C ASP A 237 7.43 20.61 6.13
N ASP A 238 6.09 20.79 6.06
CA ASP A 238 5.33 21.61 7.01
C ASP A 238 4.73 20.81 8.18
N GLY A 239 4.84 19.48 8.11
CA GLY A 239 4.34 18.52 9.09
C GLY A 239 2.87 18.13 8.88
N SER A 240 2.23 18.61 7.83
CA SER A 240 0.92 18.14 7.35
C SER A 240 1.11 17.44 6.01
N ASP A 241 0.47 16.29 5.83
CA ASP A 241 0.49 15.64 4.52
C ASP A 241 -0.39 16.46 3.54
N ASP A 242 0.09 16.61 2.31
CA ASP A 242 -0.66 17.15 1.18
C ASP A 242 -1.46 16.04 0.49
N VAL A 243 -2.48 16.42 -0.28
CA VAL A 243 -3.28 15.50 -1.09
C VAL A 243 -3.04 15.73 -2.58
N VAL A 244 -2.64 14.68 -3.29
CA VAL A 244 -2.61 14.68 -4.76
C VAL A 244 -3.90 14.05 -5.28
N VAL A 245 -4.59 14.75 -6.18
CA VAL A 245 -5.83 14.25 -6.80
C VAL A 245 -5.62 14.07 -8.30
N GLY A 246 -5.61 12.81 -8.74
CA GLY A 246 -5.56 12.43 -10.15
C GLY A 246 -6.95 12.35 -10.78
N SER A 247 -7.06 12.82 -12.03
CA SER A 247 -8.28 12.79 -12.85
C SER A 247 -7.94 12.78 -14.34
N SER A 248 -8.91 12.41 -15.19
CA SER A 248 -8.75 12.39 -16.66
C SER A 248 -8.22 13.66 -17.32
N VAL A 249 -8.41 14.82 -16.69
CA VAL A 249 -8.05 16.14 -17.26
C VAL A 249 -7.17 16.98 -16.35
N GLY A 250 -6.59 16.40 -15.30
CA GLY A 250 -5.67 17.10 -14.42
C GLY A 250 -5.27 16.33 -13.18
N ASN A 251 -4.04 16.58 -12.75
CA ASN A 251 -3.47 16.07 -11.51
C ASN A 251 -3.17 17.28 -10.62
N VAL A 252 -3.86 17.40 -9.49
CA VAL A 252 -3.84 18.63 -8.69
C VAL A 252 -3.36 18.32 -7.27
N VAL A 253 -2.27 18.97 -6.88
CA VAL A 253 -1.73 18.94 -5.53
C VAL A 253 -2.47 19.96 -4.67
N HIS A 254 -2.88 19.53 -3.48
CA HIS A 254 -3.57 20.34 -2.48
C HIS A 254 -2.78 20.32 -1.18
N ARG A 255 -2.35 21.50 -0.74
CA ARG A 255 -1.60 21.71 0.48
C ARG A 255 -2.43 21.41 1.72
N GLY A 256 -1.94 20.51 2.57
CA GLY A 256 -2.53 20.13 3.84
C GLY A 256 -2.58 21.29 4.83
N GLY A 257 -3.26 21.05 5.96
CA GLY A 257 -3.22 21.95 7.10
C GLY A 257 -4.51 21.99 7.93
N PRO A 258 -4.52 22.74 9.05
CA PRO A 258 -5.58 22.63 10.07
C PRO A 258 -7.01 22.94 9.62
N ALA A 259 -7.16 23.71 8.54
CA ALA A 259 -8.45 24.05 7.94
C ALA A 259 -8.91 23.02 6.87
N GLY A 260 -8.06 22.06 6.53
CA GLY A 260 -8.20 21.11 5.44
C GLY A 260 -7.38 21.51 4.19
N PRO A 261 -7.23 20.58 3.23
CA PRO A 261 -6.40 20.80 2.05
C PRO A 261 -6.86 21.97 1.17
N THR A 262 -5.89 22.69 0.58
CA THR A 262 -6.13 23.85 -0.30
C THR A 262 -5.36 23.73 -1.62
N PRO A 263 -5.93 24.12 -2.78
CA PRO A 263 -5.24 23.94 -4.06
C PRO A 263 -3.87 24.63 -4.10
N GLN A 264 -2.85 23.90 -4.56
CA GLN A 264 -1.47 24.38 -4.66
C GLN A 264 -1.03 24.46 -6.14
N THR A 265 -0.78 23.31 -6.77
CA THR A 265 -0.27 23.22 -8.16
C THR A 265 -1.01 22.16 -8.95
N GLN A 266 -1.23 22.42 -10.24
CA GLN A 266 -1.65 21.39 -11.19
C GLN A 266 -0.43 20.86 -11.95
N VAL A 267 -0.11 19.57 -11.76
CA VAL A 267 1.01 18.87 -12.40
C VAL A 267 0.52 18.12 -13.64
N GLY A 268 0.40 18.89 -14.73
CA GLY A 268 -0.07 18.41 -16.02
C GLY A 268 -1.59 18.26 -16.12
N THR A 269 -2.03 18.10 -17.37
CA THR A 269 -3.45 18.06 -17.76
C THR A 269 -3.90 16.69 -18.27
N GLY A 270 -2.98 15.72 -18.33
CA GLY A 270 -3.24 14.36 -18.77
C GLY A 270 -3.73 13.47 -17.63
N TYR A 271 -4.39 12.37 -17.99
CA TYR A 271 -4.77 11.30 -17.07
C TYR A 271 -3.53 10.70 -16.39
N ALA A 272 -3.54 10.61 -15.06
CA ALA A 272 -2.60 9.80 -14.31
C ALA A 272 -3.12 8.36 -14.22
N GLY A 273 -2.36 7.39 -14.71
CA GLY A 273 -2.64 5.96 -14.53
C GLY A 273 -2.29 5.46 -13.14
N ALA A 274 -1.29 6.08 -12.50
CA ALA A 274 -0.88 5.81 -11.13
C ALA A 274 -0.14 7.01 -10.53
N LEU A 275 -0.06 7.05 -9.20
CA LEU A 275 0.66 8.05 -8.42
C LEU A 275 1.58 7.34 -7.42
N ALA A 276 2.79 7.84 -7.21
CA ALA A 276 3.64 7.42 -6.09
C ALA A 276 4.30 8.63 -5.45
N VAL A 277 4.58 8.52 -4.15
CA VAL A 277 5.15 9.61 -3.35
C VAL A 277 6.27 9.07 -2.47
N ALA A 278 7.43 9.72 -2.53
CA ALA A 278 8.57 9.52 -1.64
C ALA A 278 9.63 10.60 -1.90
N ASP A 279 10.48 10.88 -0.91
CA ASP A 279 11.68 11.73 -1.07
C ASP A 279 12.81 10.95 -1.78
N PHE A 280 12.77 10.88 -3.12
CA PHE A 280 13.70 10.08 -3.94
C PHE A 280 15.11 10.66 -3.99
N ASP A 281 15.27 11.95 -3.71
CA ASP A 281 16.57 12.64 -3.69
C ASP A 281 17.11 13.01 -2.31
N ARG A 282 16.33 12.71 -1.27
CA ARG A 282 16.63 12.92 0.15
C ARG A 282 16.88 14.37 0.52
N ASP A 283 16.18 15.29 -0.12
CA ASP A 283 16.28 16.71 0.21
C ASP A 283 15.39 17.15 1.39
N GLY A 284 14.61 16.22 1.94
CA GLY A 284 13.73 16.41 3.09
C GLY A 284 12.29 16.74 2.72
N HIS A 285 11.98 16.80 1.43
CA HIS A 285 10.64 16.99 0.91
C HIS A 285 10.22 15.75 0.14
N ASP A 286 8.98 15.31 0.31
CA ASP A 286 8.47 14.24 -0.55
C ASP A 286 8.45 14.71 -2.01
N ASP A 287 8.64 13.79 -2.96
CA ASP A 287 8.50 14.03 -4.39
C ASP A 287 7.27 13.29 -4.93
N LEU A 288 6.66 13.84 -5.98
CA LEU A 288 5.50 13.25 -6.63
C LEU A 288 5.88 12.59 -7.96
N VAL A 289 5.56 11.31 -8.12
CA VAL A 289 5.63 10.62 -9.41
C VAL A 289 4.23 10.48 -9.99
N VAL A 290 4.07 10.92 -11.23
CA VAL A 290 2.84 10.72 -12.03
C VAL A 290 3.16 9.81 -13.21
N GLY A 291 2.52 8.65 -13.28
CA GLY A 291 2.55 7.75 -14.42
C GLY A 291 1.38 8.00 -15.37
N THR A 292 1.59 7.91 -16.68
CA THR A 292 0.54 8.22 -17.68
C THR A 292 0.74 7.43 -18.97
N ASP A 293 -0.37 7.12 -19.65
CA ASP A 293 -0.44 6.22 -20.80
C ASP A 293 -1.01 6.85 -22.09
N SER A 294 -1.76 7.95 -21.99
CA SER A 294 -2.69 8.33 -23.07
C SER A 294 -2.72 9.81 -23.44
N ALA A 295 -2.12 10.69 -22.63
CA ALA A 295 -1.96 12.11 -23.00
C ALA A 295 -0.68 12.72 -22.40
N PRO A 296 0.00 13.64 -23.11
CA PRO A 296 1.17 14.30 -22.55
C PRO A 296 0.83 15.20 -21.34
N VAL A 297 1.22 14.80 -20.13
CA VAL A 297 1.48 15.62 -18.93
C VAL A 297 2.47 16.74 -19.29
N LEU A 298 3.49 16.43 -20.09
CA LEU A 298 4.42 17.36 -20.73
C LEU A 298 4.61 16.91 -22.18
N ASP A 299 4.04 17.60 -23.18
CA ASP A 299 4.10 17.31 -24.64
C ASP A 299 5.35 16.53 -25.10
N GLN A 300 5.26 15.20 -25.20
CA GLN A 300 6.39 14.29 -25.43
C GLN A 300 6.05 13.11 -26.36
N THR A 301 7.09 12.52 -26.95
CA THR A 301 7.05 11.51 -28.02
C THR A 301 7.00 10.05 -27.53
N ALA A 302 6.71 9.81 -26.24
CA ALA A 302 6.66 8.47 -25.67
C ALA A 302 5.56 7.64 -26.34
N LYS A 303 5.86 6.38 -26.70
CA LYS A 303 4.93 5.51 -27.42
C LYS A 303 4.09 4.68 -26.45
N GLY A 304 4.68 4.22 -25.36
CA GLY A 304 4.13 3.22 -24.44
C GLY A 304 3.79 3.73 -23.06
N GLY A 305 3.89 5.03 -22.80
CA GLY A 305 3.71 5.63 -21.47
C GLY A 305 5.02 6.15 -20.89
N TYR A 306 4.92 6.87 -19.79
CA TYR A 306 6.08 7.43 -19.08
C TYR A 306 5.72 7.80 -17.64
N VAL A 307 6.76 7.99 -16.83
CA VAL A 307 6.64 8.59 -15.50
C VAL A 307 7.27 9.97 -15.49
N THR A 308 6.62 10.91 -14.81
CA THR A 308 7.18 12.23 -14.50
C THR A 308 7.34 12.38 -13.00
N VAL A 309 8.56 12.61 -12.56
CA VAL A 309 8.91 12.94 -11.17
C VAL A 309 8.90 14.45 -11.05
N PHE A 310 8.07 14.98 -10.15
CA PHE A 310 8.05 16.38 -9.75
C PHE A 310 8.65 16.48 -8.35
N TYR A 311 9.81 17.12 -8.25
CA TYR A 311 10.52 17.16 -6.98
C TYR A 311 9.92 18.19 -6.04
N GLY A 312 9.81 17.80 -4.77
CA GLY A 312 9.36 18.65 -3.67
C GLY A 312 10.31 19.81 -3.39
N GLY A 313 9.91 20.63 -2.41
CA GLY A 313 10.68 21.77 -1.95
C GLY A 313 9.86 22.65 -1.02
N GLY A 314 10.48 23.64 -0.36
CA GLY A 314 9.75 24.52 0.57
C GLY A 314 8.59 25.36 0.00
N ALA A 315 8.24 25.24 -1.28
CA ALA A 315 7.02 25.79 -1.88
C ALA A 315 5.97 24.70 -2.24
N GLY A 316 6.22 23.46 -1.84
CA GLY A 316 5.56 22.25 -2.34
C GLY A 316 6.03 21.88 -3.74
N VAL A 317 5.22 21.07 -4.42
CA VAL A 317 5.49 20.60 -5.78
C VAL A 317 5.46 21.75 -6.80
N THR A 318 6.46 21.82 -7.69
CA THR A 318 6.45 22.75 -8.84
C THR A 318 6.64 22.00 -10.16
N THR A 319 6.21 22.59 -11.27
CA THR A 319 6.40 21.96 -12.59
C THR A 319 7.79 22.18 -13.19
N THR A 320 8.64 23.01 -12.58
CA THR A 320 9.95 23.40 -13.15
C THR A 320 11.09 22.44 -12.80
N ARG A 321 11.06 21.80 -11.63
CA ARG A 321 12.04 20.79 -11.21
C ARG A 321 11.40 19.43 -11.41
N ASN A 322 11.63 18.83 -12.58
CA ASN A 322 11.07 17.53 -12.92
C ASN A 322 12.08 16.64 -13.66
N THR A 323 11.80 15.34 -13.67
CA THR A 323 12.49 14.34 -14.50
C THR A 323 11.44 13.45 -15.17
N VAL A 324 11.65 13.13 -16.43
CA VAL A 324 10.76 12.24 -17.19
C VAL A 324 11.54 10.99 -17.56
N LEU A 325 10.94 9.82 -17.33
CA LEU A 325 11.52 8.51 -17.62
C LEU A 325 10.53 7.66 -18.43
N THR A 326 11.08 6.98 -19.43
CA THR A 326 10.40 6.08 -20.37
C THR A 326 11.24 4.82 -20.56
N GLN A 327 10.74 3.79 -21.24
CA GLN A 327 11.56 2.63 -21.62
C GLN A 327 12.74 3.01 -22.54
N ASP A 328 12.61 4.08 -23.33
CA ASP A 328 13.69 4.62 -24.18
C ASP A 328 14.72 5.47 -23.39
N SER A 329 14.50 5.72 -22.10
CA SER A 329 15.41 6.51 -21.28
C SER A 329 16.72 5.76 -21.03
N ALA A 330 17.84 6.51 -21.01
CA ALA A 330 19.16 5.92 -20.87
C ALA A 330 19.28 5.07 -19.59
N GLY A 331 19.60 3.78 -19.76
CA GLY A 331 19.79 2.83 -18.67
C GLY A 331 18.54 2.01 -18.31
N VAL A 332 17.35 2.42 -18.76
CA VAL A 332 16.12 1.63 -18.59
C VAL A 332 16.14 0.45 -19.57
N PRO A 333 16.06 -0.81 -19.11
CA PRO A 333 16.03 -1.96 -20.02
C PRO A 333 14.72 -2.05 -20.80
N GLY A 334 14.76 -2.43 -22.08
CA GLY A 334 13.56 -2.61 -22.91
C GLY A 334 13.59 -1.71 -24.14
N ALA A 335 12.47 -1.67 -24.86
CA ALA A 335 12.19 -0.69 -25.89
C ALA A 335 10.87 0.04 -25.52
N ASP A 336 10.64 1.22 -26.09
CA ASP A 336 9.36 1.93 -25.97
C ASP A 336 8.45 1.57 -27.17
N GLU A 337 7.52 0.64 -26.95
CA GLU A 337 6.48 0.23 -27.89
C GLU A 337 5.16 0.93 -27.61
N SER A 338 4.24 0.96 -28.58
CA SER A 338 2.94 1.59 -28.35
C SER A 338 2.06 0.73 -27.47
N TYR A 339 1.41 1.36 -26.49
CA TYR A 339 0.42 0.75 -25.58
C TYR A 339 0.95 -0.18 -24.48
N ASP A 340 2.25 -0.12 -24.13
CA ASP A 340 2.80 -0.96 -23.04
C ASP A 340 2.29 -0.56 -21.65
N LEU A 341 1.92 0.72 -21.50
CA LEU A 341 1.49 1.38 -20.26
C LEU A 341 2.60 1.49 -19.22
N PHE A 342 3.83 1.85 -19.61
CA PHE A 342 4.90 2.17 -18.66
C PHE A 342 4.47 3.31 -17.74
N GLY A 343 4.40 3.04 -16.43
CA GLY A 343 3.83 3.97 -15.45
C GLY A 343 2.36 3.70 -15.12
N GLY A 344 1.80 2.57 -15.56
CA GLY A 344 0.42 2.16 -15.26
C GLY A 344 0.20 1.73 -13.81
N ALA A 345 1.26 1.35 -13.10
CA ALA A 345 1.26 1.09 -11.66
C ALA A 345 2.58 1.57 -11.06
N LEU A 346 2.56 2.14 -9.84
CA LEU A 346 3.74 2.73 -9.20
C LEU A 346 3.80 2.39 -7.71
N ALA A 347 4.99 2.14 -7.20
CA ALA A 347 5.23 2.05 -5.76
C ALA A 347 6.65 2.50 -5.40
N ALA A 348 6.82 3.08 -4.21
CA ALA A 348 8.11 3.57 -3.74
C ALA A 348 8.62 2.79 -2.54
N GLY A 349 9.93 2.57 -2.46
CA GLY A 349 10.59 1.89 -1.35
C GLY A 349 12.06 1.62 -1.63
N ASP A 350 12.91 1.61 -0.60
CA ASP A 350 14.34 1.37 -0.75
C ASP A 350 14.62 -0.14 -0.83
N VAL A 351 14.81 -0.67 -2.05
CA VAL A 351 15.00 -2.12 -2.26
C VAL A 351 16.42 -2.60 -1.93
N ASN A 352 17.30 -1.67 -1.56
CA ASN A 352 18.74 -1.94 -1.51
C ASN A 352 19.47 -1.41 -0.28
N ALA A 353 18.75 -0.69 0.58
CA ALA A 353 19.24 -0.07 1.82
C ALA A 353 20.36 0.96 1.60
N ASP A 354 20.37 1.68 0.47
CA ASP A 354 21.27 2.85 0.30
C ASP A 354 20.69 4.15 0.90
N GLY A 355 19.46 4.07 1.39
CA GLY A 355 18.71 5.11 2.06
C GLY A 355 17.94 6.01 1.12
N TYR A 356 18.04 5.84 -0.21
CA TYR A 356 17.21 6.53 -1.19
C TYR A 356 16.04 5.61 -1.57
N PRO A 357 14.79 6.05 -1.48
CA PRO A 357 13.66 5.31 -2.03
C PRO A 357 13.90 5.00 -3.52
N ASP A 358 13.57 3.79 -3.94
CA ASP A 358 13.55 3.37 -5.33
C ASP A 358 12.10 3.34 -5.83
N LEU A 359 11.89 3.36 -7.15
CA LEU A 359 10.55 3.34 -7.76
C LEU A 359 10.32 2.04 -8.53
N ALA A 360 9.31 1.27 -8.13
CA ALA A 360 8.75 0.21 -8.96
C ALA A 360 7.79 0.82 -9.99
N VAL A 361 7.92 0.40 -11.25
CA VAL A 361 7.10 0.87 -12.37
C VAL A 361 6.52 -0.34 -13.10
N GLY A 362 5.20 -0.48 -13.10
CA GLY A 362 4.48 -1.51 -13.83
C GLY A 362 4.09 -1.07 -15.24
N ALA A 363 4.08 -2.02 -16.17
CA ALA A 363 3.52 -1.90 -17.51
C ALA A 363 2.79 -3.20 -17.86
N GLY A 364 1.56 -3.36 -17.38
CA GLY A 364 0.80 -4.61 -17.53
C GLY A 364 0.48 -5.00 -18.97
N PHE A 365 0.60 -4.08 -19.93
CA PHE A 365 0.24 -4.31 -21.34
C PHE A 365 1.46 -4.54 -22.23
N GLU A 366 2.67 -4.51 -21.66
CA GLU A 366 3.92 -4.89 -22.32
C GLU A 366 3.79 -6.26 -23.01
N SER A 367 4.32 -6.36 -24.22
CA SER A 367 4.26 -7.58 -25.05
C SER A 367 5.64 -8.17 -25.27
N ILE A 368 5.90 -9.36 -24.72
CA ILE A 368 7.22 -10.00 -24.79
C ILE A 368 7.23 -11.12 -25.84
N GLY A 369 8.02 -10.91 -26.90
CA GLY A 369 8.20 -11.89 -27.96
C GLY A 369 6.93 -12.07 -28.79
N THR A 370 6.26 -13.21 -28.68
CA THR A 370 4.98 -13.49 -29.37
C THR A 370 3.77 -13.47 -28.44
N ALA A 371 3.97 -13.36 -27.14
CA ALA A 371 2.90 -13.25 -26.17
C ALA A 371 2.59 -11.76 -25.95
N SER A 372 1.30 -11.41 -26.00
CA SER A 372 0.82 -10.03 -25.94
C SER A 372 0.24 -9.72 -24.57
N HIS A 373 0.46 -8.52 -24.04
CA HIS A 373 -0.01 -8.13 -22.70
C HIS A 373 0.43 -9.11 -21.61
N THR A 374 1.67 -9.59 -21.72
CA THR A 374 2.29 -10.43 -20.68
C THR A 374 2.58 -9.59 -19.45
N GLY A 375 2.92 -8.32 -19.67
CA GLY A 375 3.28 -7.37 -18.64
C GLY A 375 4.74 -7.44 -18.20
N MET A 376 5.21 -6.36 -17.59
CA MET A 376 6.58 -6.19 -17.11
C MET A 376 6.64 -5.18 -15.96
N VAL A 377 7.67 -5.31 -15.11
CA VAL A 377 7.96 -4.36 -14.04
C VAL A 377 9.42 -3.92 -14.11
N TRP A 378 9.65 -2.65 -13.79
CA TRP A 378 10.97 -2.05 -13.61
C TRP A 378 11.15 -1.61 -12.16
N VAL A 379 12.40 -1.60 -11.70
CA VAL A 379 12.80 -0.89 -10.49
C VAL A 379 13.85 0.13 -10.86
N LEU A 380 13.50 1.41 -10.75
CA LEU A 380 14.35 2.55 -11.04
C LEU A 380 14.97 3.04 -9.73
N ARG A 381 16.30 3.21 -9.73
CA ARG A 381 17.03 3.52 -8.51
C ARG A 381 16.94 5.00 -8.15
N GLY A 382 16.66 5.28 -6.89
CA GLY A 382 16.80 6.61 -6.31
C GLY A 382 18.26 7.01 -6.13
N GLY A 383 18.49 8.27 -5.75
CA GLY A 383 19.84 8.75 -5.49
C GLY A 383 19.87 10.26 -5.27
N ALA A 384 21.04 10.81 -4.93
CA ALA A 384 21.21 12.23 -4.62
C ALA A 384 20.86 13.22 -5.76
N SER A 385 20.51 12.73 -6.94
CA SER A 385 20.02 13.53 -8.07
C SER A 385 18.59 13.14 -8.47
N GLY A 386 17.91 12.39 -7.61
CA GLY A 386 16.62 11.76 -7.85
C GLY A 386 16.71 10.49 -8.68
N LEU A 387 15.55 10.09 -9.22
CA LEU A 387 15.38 8.88 -10.02
C LEU A 387 16.09 8.98 -11.37
N THR A 388 16.79 7.91 -11.76
CA THR A 388 17.38 7.78 -13.10
C THR A 388 17.22 6.35 -13.64
N GLY A 389 17.50 6.14 -14.93
CA GLY A 389 17.61 4.79 -15.50
C GLY A 389 18.89 4.05 -15.11
N THR A 390 19.84 4.68 -14.41
CA THR A 390 21.12 4.03 -14.08
C THR A 390 20.91 2.91 -13.08
N GLY A 391 21.31 1.69 -13.46
CA GLY A 391 21.16 0.52 -12.58
C GLY A 391 19.72 0.02 -12.47
N ALA A 392 18.81 0.49 -13.33
CA ALA A 392 17.45 0.00 -13.38
C ALA A 392 17.42 -1.51 -13.66
N GLN A 393 16.55 -2.22 -12.96
CA GLN A 393 16.29 -3.64 -13.16
C GLN A 393 14.92 -3.81 -13.78
N ALA A 394 14.72 -4.91 -14.51
CA ALA A 394 13.44 -5.20 -15.12
C ALA A 394 13.14 -6.70 -15.07
N PHE A 395 11.87 -7.04 -14.83
CA PHE A 395 11.42 -8.40 -14.59
C PHE A 395 10.07 -8.66 -15.27
N ASN A 396 9.89 -9.89 -15.71
CA ASN A 396 8.64 -10.48 -16.19
C ASN A 396 8.62 -11.96 -15.78
N GLN A 397 7.50 -12.65 -15.96
CA GLN A 397 7.37 -14.07 -15.58
C GLN A 397 8.36 -14.99 -16.32
N GLY A 398 8.80 -14.61 -17.52
CA GLY A 398 9.83 -15.30 -18.30
C GLY A 398 11.28 -15.01 -17.87
N THR A 399 11.49 -14.12 -16.88
CA THR A 399 12.83 -13.81 -16.38
C THR A 399 13.39 -15.01 -15.62
N ALA A 400 14.61 -15.43 -15.95
CA ALA A 400 15.22 -16.61 -15.35
C ALA A 400 15.28 -16.51 -13.81
N GLY A 401 14.58 -17.42 -13.12
CA GLY A 401 14.49 -17.46 -11.65
C GLY A 401 13.19 -16.87 -11.09
N VAL A 402 12.42 -16.13 -11.88
CA VAL A 402 11.04 -15.77 -11.56
C VAL A 402 10.15 -16.99 -11.84
N PRO A 403 9.30 -17.44 -10.89
CA PRO A 403 8.39 -18.55 -11.13
C PRO A 403 7.37 -18.24 -12.24
N GLY A 404 7.05 -19.22 -13.08
CA GLY A 404 6.06 -19.07 -14.16
C GLY A 404 6.69 -18.93 -15.54
N ALA A 405 5.90 -18.47 -16.50
CA ALA A 405 6.30 -18.15 -17.86
C ALA A 405 5.43 -17.00 -18.36
N ASN A 406 5.87 -16.28 -19.40
CA ASN A 406 5.05 -15.26 -20.02
C ASN A 406 3.91 -15.91 -20.83
N GLU A 407 2.66 -15.63 -20.46
CA GLU A 407 1.48 -16.00 -21.24
C GLU A 407 0.72 -14.73 -21.67
N SER A 408 -0.02 -14.82 -22.77
CA SER A 408 -0.76 -13.65 -23.25
C SER A 408 -1.86 -13.29 -22.26
N SER A 409 -1.99 -11.99 -21.96
CA SER A 409 -3.00 -11.43 -21.06
C SER A 409 -2.81 -11.71 -19.57
N ASP A 410 -1.63 -12.14 -19.11
CA ASP A 410 -1.36 -12.29 -17.68
C ASP A 410 -1.32 -10.95 -16.94
N VAL A 411 -0.96 -9.87 -17.65
CA VAL A 411 -0.84 -8.50 -17.14
C VAL A 411 0.06 -8.35 -15.91
N PHE A 412 1.21 -9.05 -15.90
CA PHE A 412 2.21 -8.95 -14.85
C PHE A 412 2.69 -7.50 -14.65
N GLY A 413 2.65 -7.00 -13.42
CA GLY A 413 2.93 -5.59 -13.15
C GLY A 413 1.72 -4.67 -13.30
N GLY A 414 0.51 -5.23 -13.42
CA GLY A 414 -0.74 -4.46 -13.32
C GLY A 414 -0.95 -3.80 -11.95
N ALA A 415 -0.34 -4.36 -10.90
CA ALA A 415 -0.20 -3.73 -9.60
C ALA A 415 1.20 -4.03 -9.04
N VAL A 416 1.79 -3.07 -8.30
CA VAL A 416 3.13 -3.21 -7.69
C VAL A 416 3.13 -2.66 -6.28
N HIS A 417 3.96 -3.23 -5.40
CA HIS A 417 4.14 -2.73 -4.03
C HIS A 417 5.57 -2.98 -3.55
N LEU A 418 6.10 -2.07 -2.74
CA LEU A 418 7.44 -2.15 -2.15
C LEU A 418 7.36 -2.07 -0.62
N ALA A 419 7.69 -3.15 0.08
CA ALA A 419 7.74 -3.18 1.55
C ALA A 419 8.71 -4.25 2.09
N ASP A 420 9.32 -3.99 3.25
CA ASP A 420 10.24 -4.92 3.93
C ASP A 420 9.45 -6.01 4.68
N HIS A 421 9.06 -7.07 3.95
CA HIS A 421 8.23 -8.14 4.48
C HIS A 421 8.99 -9.13 5.36
N ASP A 422 10.33 -9.14 5.28
CA ASP A 422 11.19 -10.04 6.05
C ASP A 422 12.06 -9.36 7.11
N LYS A 423 11.91 -8.04 7.23
CA LYS A 423 12.56 -7.19 8.22
C LYS A 423 14.09 -7.19 8.07
N ASP A 424 14.59 -7.33 6.85
CA ASP A 424 16.01 -7.33 6.55
C ASP A 424 16.59 -5.93 6.23
N GLY A 425 15.73 -4.91 6.29
CA GLY A 425 16.04 -3.50 6.06
C GLY A 425 15.94 -3.08 4.60
N ARG A 426 15.42 -3.93 3.70
CA ARG A 426 15.22 -3.63 2.28
C ARG A 426 13.78 -3.92 1.89
N ALA A 427 13.20 -3.08 1.06
CA ALA A 427 11.91 -3.34 0.48
C ALA A 427 11.98 -4.54 -0.48
N ASP A 428 11.01 -5.44 -0.35
CA ASP A 428 10.71 -6.51 -1.30
C ASP A 428 9.74 -6.01 -2.35
N LEU A 429 9.89 -6.50 -3.58
CA LEU A 429 8.99 -6.20 -4.70
C LEU A 429 7.86 -7.23 -4.77
N SER A 430 6.64 -6.77 -4.51
CA SER A 430 5.41 -7.50 -4.77
C SER A 430 4.80 -7.07 -6.11
N VAL A 431 4.37 -8.03 -6.92
CA VAL A 431 3.84 -7.80 -8.27
C VAL A 431 2.55 -8.60 -8.46
N GLY A 432 1.48 -7.90 -8.80
CA GLY A 432 0.20 -8.51 -9.18
C GLY A 432 0.11 -8.76 -10.68
N ALA A 433 -0.59 -9.84 -11.04
CA ALA A 433 -0.97 -10.16 -12.41
C ALA A 433 -2.40 -10.71 -12.39
N ALA A 434 -3.39 -9.81 -12.48
CA ALA A 434 -4.80 -10.18 -12.31
C ALA A 434 -5.34 -11.07 -13.43
N GLY A 435 -4.68 -11.05 -14.60
CA GLY A 435 -5.09 -11.81 -15.79
C GLY A 435 -4.54 -13.24 -15.86
N GLU A 436 -3.58 -13.56 -14.98
CA GLU A 436 -2.96 -14.87 -14.87
C GLU A 436 -4.01 -15.99 -14.80
N ASN A 437 -3.83 -17.05 -15.60
CA ASN A 437 -4.72 -18.22 -15.65
C ASN A 437 -6.19 -17.89 -15.95
N SER A 438 -6.45 -17.09 -16.99
CA SER A 438 -7.82 -16.67 -17.38
C SER A 438 -8.51 -15.84 -16.29
N ASP A 439 -7.82 -14.79 -15.83
CA ASP A 439 -8.26 -13.83 -14.80
C ASP A 439 -8.48 -14.42 -13.40
N ASP A 440 -7.92 -15.61 -13.11
CA ASP A 440 -7.82 -16.13 -11.74
C ASP A 440 -6.90 -15.24 -10.89
N GLY A 441 -5.81 -14.81 -11.50
CA GLY A 441 -4.88 -13.85 -10.93
C GLY A 441 -3.88 -14.46 -9.94
N ALA A 442 -2.72 -13.82 -9.84
CA ALA A 442 -1.64 -14.22 -8.95
C ALA A 442 -0.78 -13.04 -8.48
N VAL A 443 0.04 -13.32 -7.46
CA VAL A 443 1.03 -12.40 -6.92
C VAL A 443 2.40 -13.08 -6.91
N TRP A 444 3.44 -12.29 -7.24
CA TRP A 444 4.85 -12.63 -7.10
C TRP A 444 5.48 -11.74 -6.05
N VAL A 445 6.45 -12.29 -5.30
CA VAL A 445 7.28 -11.51 -4.38
C VAL A 445 8.75 -11.84 -4.64
N LEU A 446 9.53 -10.82 -4.96
CA LEU A 446 10.97 -10.87 -5.19
C LEU A 446 11.67 -10.05 -4.12
N ARG A 447 12.76 -10.56 -3.53
CA ARG A 447 13.37 -9.92 -2.36
C ARG A 447 14.25 -8.72 -2.69
N GLY A 448 14.30 -7.78 -1.77
CA GLY A 448 15.31 -6.72 -1.75
C GLY A 448 16.71 -7.28 -1.47
N SER A 449 17.73 -6.67 -2.05
CA SER A 449 19.14 -7.03 -1.84
C SER A 449 20.02 -5.81 -1.97
N THR A 450 21.26 -5.86 -1.48
CA THR A 450 22.21 -4.74 -1.64
C THR A 450 22.50 -4.36 -3.10
N ALA A 451 22.13 -5.21 -4.07
CA ALA A 451 22.25 -4.94 -5.50
C ALA A 451 20.93 -4.46 -6.14
N GLY A 452 19.88 -4.23 -5.36
CA GLY A 452 18.49 -4.06 -5.82
C GLY A 452 17.68 -5.34 -5.64
N VAL A 453 16.66 -5.57 -6.45
CA VAL A 453 15.79 -6.76 -6.37
C VAL A 453 16.50 -8.03 -6.84
N THR A 454 16.27 -9.15 -6.15
CA THR A 454 16.80 -10.47 -6.49
C THR A 454 15.70 -11.48 -6.79
N VAL A 455 15.93 -12.32 -7.80
CA VAL A 455 15.09 -13.48 -8.12
C VAL A 455 15.35 -14.68 -7.21
N THR A 456 16.41 -14.63 -6.40
CA THR A 456 16.76 -15.75 -5.51
C THR A 456 15.72 -15.88 -4.40
N GLY A 457 15.00 -17.00 -4.39
CA GLY A 457 13.92 -17.23 -3.43
C GLY A 457 12.65 -16.47 -3.77
N ALA A 458 12.50 -16.00 -5.02
CA ALA A 458 11.23 -15.47 -5.50
C ALA A 458 10.12 -16.50 -5.34
N VAL A 459 8.95 -16.04 -4.90
CA VAL A 459 7.76 -16.86 -4.71
C VAL A 459 6.64 -16.33 -5.58
N SER A 460 5.71 -17.21 -5.97
CA SER A 460 4.43 -16.83 -6.55
C SER A 460 3.30 -17.68 -6.00
N PHE A 461 2.10 -17.12 -5.99
CA PHE A 461 0.90 -17.81 -5.52
C PHE A 461 -0.38 -17.21 -6.12
N GLY A 462 -1.34 -18.06 -6.46
CA GLY A 462 -2.62 -17.68 -7.06
C GLY A 462 -3.79 -17.67 -6.06
N ALA A 463 -4.96 -17.23 -6.53
CA ALA A 463 -6.18 -17.06 -5.75
C ALA A 463 -6.54 -18.26 -4.84
N SER A 464 -6.57 -19.48 -5.38
CA SER A 464 -6.96 -20.68 -4.63
C SER A 464 -6.05 -21.01 -3.45
N SER A 465 -4.77 -20.64 -3.53
CA SER A 465 -3.80 -20.89 -2.45
C SER A 465 -4.07 -20.06 -1.19
N VAL A 466 -4.79 -18.95 -1.35
CA VAL A 466 -5.19 -18.03 -0.28
C VAL A 466 -6.71 -18.05 -0.05
N GLY A 467 -7.37 -19.16 -0.40
CA GLY A 467 -8.78 -19.39 -0.09
C GLY A 467 -9.76 -18.53 -0.89
N ILE A 468 -9.33 -17.90 -1.98
CA ILE A 468 -10.22 -17.25 -2.94
C ILE A 468 -10.67 -18.30 -3.97
N GLY A 469 -11.98 -18.44 -4.16
CA GLY A 469 -12.53 -19.42 -5.10
C GLY A 469 -12.50 -18.93 -6.54
N GLU A 470 -12.12 -19.83 -7.46
CA GLU A 470 -12.03 -19.58 -8.91
C GLU A 470 -13.37 -19.81 -9.65
N SER A 471 -14.41 -20.29 -8.94
CA SER A 471 -15.71 -20.65 -9.53
C SER A 471 -16.59 -19.46 -10.00
N GLY A 472 -16.09 -18.23 -9.91
CA GLY A 472 -16.82 -16.98 -10.17
C GLY A 472 -16.73 -16.43 -11.59
N ASN A 473 -15.88 -17.02 -12.44
CA ASN A 473 -15.31 -16.38 -13.63
C ASN A 473 -14.58 -15.10 -13.24
N ASP A 474 -13.25 -15.19 -13.08
CA ASP A 474 -12.35 -14.04 -13.02
C ASP A 474 -12.27 -13.41 -11.61
N PRO A 475 -11.77 -14.08 -10.56
CA PRO A 475 -11.57 -13.47 -9.24
C PRO A 475 -10.63 -12.27 -9.24
N MET A 476 -9.74 -12.15 -10.24
CA MET A 476 -8.80 -11.03 -10.42
C MET A 476 -7.90 -10.84 -9.18
N PHE A 477 -7.37 -11.92 -8.61
CA PHE A 477 -6.49 -11.81 -7.46
C PHE A 477 -5.17 -11.13 -7.85
N GLY A 478 -4.77 -10.08 -7.13
CA GLY A 478 -3.58 -9.29 -7.49
C GLY A 478 -3.87 -8.08 -8.37
N ASP A 479 -5.14 -7.74 -8.61
CA ASP A 479 -5.56 -6.54 -9.34
C ASP A 479 -5.15 -5.24 -8.63
N VAL A 480 -5.12 -5.27 -7.29
CA VAL A 480 -4.76 -4.15 -6.43
C VAL A 480 -3.87 -4.66 -5.31
N LEU A 481 -2.81 -3.92 -4.99
CA LEU A 481 -1.99 -4.14 -3.80
C LEU A 481 -2.12 -2.92 -2.89
N SER A 482 -2.03 -3.09 -1.57
CA SER A 482 -2.12 -1.93 -0.67
C SER A 482 -0.98 -0.93 -0.92
N GLY A 483 -1.30 0.33 -1.21
CA GLY A 483 -0.30 1.36 -1.46
C GLY A 483 0.30 1.36 -2.88
N SER A 484 -0.43 0.80 -3.85
CA SER A 484 -0.12 0.83 -5.30
C SER A 484 -0.92 1.87 -6.07
#